data_AF-A0A9Q4BX49-F1
#
_entry.id   AF-A0A9Q4BX49-F1
#
_cell.length_a   1.000
_cell.length_b   1.000
_cell.length_c   1.000
_cell.angle_alpha   90.00
_cell.angle_beta   90.00
_cell.angle_gamma   90.00
#
_symmetry.space_group_name_H-M   'P 1'
#
loop_
_entity.id
_entity.type
_entity.pdbx_description
1 polymer ?
#
loop_
_entity_poly.entity_id
_entity_poly.type
_entity_poly.pdbx_seq_one_letter_code
_entity_poly.pdbx_strand_id
1 'polypeptide(L)'
;MPKTVRGIYHNLRESKYTASNTEVVFFFSSKLYLNKFMNGYRENRRKMNKRFNVGNDIPLNFNTLSDILFYEEVEKRGFFVRLKLSPVSFDDLYKYALRKMNEKETLDWCVVDGKKEATIYATKQKTKIGGEFVQP
;
A
#
# COMPACT_ATOMS: atom_id res chain seq x y z
N MET A 1 22.57 0.27 5.12
CA MET A 1 23.02 1.46 5.88
C MET A 1 21.98 1.69 6.96
N PRO A 2 22.37 1.65 8.24
CA PRO A 2 21.41 1.79 9.33
C PRO A 2 20.72 3.16 9.31
N LYS A 3 19.56 3.23 9.95
CA LYS A 3 18.79 4.46 10.18
C LYS A 3 19.71 5.61 10.63
N THR A 4 19.60 6.77 9.98
CA THR A 4 20.35 7.98 10.37
C THR A 4 19.90 8.52 11.74
N VAL A 5 20.72 9.37 12.35
CA VAL A 5 20.40 10.08 13.61
C VAL A 5 19.06 10.81 13.54
N ARG A 6 18.72 11.37 12.37
CA ARG A 6 17.45 12.09 12.11
C ARG A 6 16.25 11.18 11.82
N GLY A 7 16.45 9.86 11.87
CA GLY A 7 15.40 8.89 11.66
C GLY A 7 15.00 8.64 10.22
N ILE A 8 15.94 8.81 9.30
CA ILE A 8 15.75 8.54 7.88
C ILE A 8 16.41 7.20 7.52
N TYR A 9 15.66 6.35 6.83
CA TYR A 9 16.13 5.11 6.21
C TYR A 9 16.47 5.39 4.73
N HIS A 10 17.75 5.29 4.36
CA HIS A 10 18.16 5.37 2.96
C HIS A 10 17.84 4.07 2.19
N ASN A 11 17.86 2.93 2.88
CA ASN A 11 17.39 1.67 2.36
C ASN A 11 15.95 1.42 2.84
N LEU A 12 14.96 1.58 1.95
CA LEU A 12 13.54 1.37 2.29
C LEU A 12 13.24 -0.05 2.78
N ARG A 13 14.05 -1.05 2.40
CA ARG A 13 13.89 -2.44 2.84
C ARG A 13 14.11 -2.62 4.34
N GLU A 14 14.86 -1.72 4.97
CA GLU A 14 15.13 -1.70 6.40
C GLU A 14 14.14 -0.82 7.17
N SER A 15 13.27 -0.11 6.46
CA SER A 15 12.39 0.88 7.09
C SER A 15 11.31 0.24 7.95
N LYS A 16 11.11 0.82 9.14
CA LYS A 16 9.98 0.51 10.03
C LYS A 16 8.73 1.35 9.77
N TYR A 17 8.82 2.34 8.88
CA TYR A 17 7.71 3.24 8.59
C TYR A 17 6.91 2.64 7.43
N THR A 18 5.85 1.91 7.75
CA THR A 18 5.02 1.25 6.75
C THR A 18 3.54 1.59 6.91
N ALA A 19 2.86 1.65 5.77
CA ALA A 19 1.41 1.69 5.69
C ALA A 19 0.93 0.50 4.87
N SER A 20 -0.19 -0.10 5.26
CA SER A 20 -0.81 -1.18 4.50
C SER A 20 -2.30 -0.96 4.35
N ASN A 21 -2.83 -1.37 3.21
CA ASN A 21 -4.28 -1.52 3.00
C ASN A 21 -4.70 -3.00 2.96
N THR A 22 -3.97 -3.89 3.67
CA THR A 22 -4.12 -5.36 3.64
C THR A 22 -3.51 -6.04 2.42
N GLU A 23 -3.69 -5.48 1.22
CA GLU A 23 -3.19 -6.08 -0.02
C GLU A 23 -1.84 -5.50 -0.43
N VAL A 24 -1.62 -4.21 -0.23
CA VAL A 24 -0.40 -3.49 -0.57
C VAL A 24 0.26 -3.00 0.72
N VAL A 25 1.59 -2.99 0.74
CA VAL A 25 2.40 -2.40 1.81
C VAL A 25 3.37 -1.39 1.20
N PHE A 26 3.25 -0.13 1.61
CA PHE A 26 4.15 0.95 1.26
C PHE A 26 5.19 1.17 2.35
N PHE A 27 6.45 1.25 1.95
CA PHE A 27 7.57 1.54 2.84
C PHE A 27 8.04 2.97 2.62
N PHE A 28 8.25 3.70 3.72
CA PHE A 28 8.64 5.11 3.70
C PHE A 28 10.01 5.30 4.31
N SER A 29 10.80 6.22 3.78
CA SER A 29 12.13 6.53 4.31
C SER A 29 12.08 7.27 5.64
N SER A 30 10.95 7.87 6.01
CA SER A 30 10.81 8.65 7.25
C SER A 30 9.38 8.68 7.79
N LYS A 31 9.25 8.97 9.10
CA LYS A 31 7.94 9.22 9.73
C LYS A 31 7.21 10.40 9.09
N LEU A 32 7.96 11.41 8.61
CA LEU A 32 7.40 12.57 7.93
C LEU A 32 6.63 12.15 6.67
N TYR A 33 7.23 11.31 5.83
CA TYR A 33 6.60 10.83 4.60
C TYR A 33 5.43 9.88 4.87
N LEU A 34 5.57 8.96 5.83
CA LEU A 34 4.46 8.13 6.28
C LEU A 34 3.26 9.00 6.71
N ASN A 35 3.48 9.99 7.58
CA ASN A 35 2.42 10.88 8.04
C ASN A 35 1.83 11.72 6.90
N LYS A 36 2.66 12.23 5.98
CA LYS A 36 2.21 12.97 4.80
C LYS A 36 1.26 12.11 3.96
N PHE A 37 1.60 10.85 3.75
CA PHE A 37 0.74 9.90 3.04
C PHE A 37 -0.57 9.65 3.78
N MET A 38 -0.49 9.24 5.06
CA MET A 38 -1.66 8.89 5.88
C MET A 38 -2.66 10.04 6.06
N ASN A 39 -2.16 11.27 6.15
CA ASN A 39 -3.00 12.47 6.30
C ASN A 39 -3.57 12.97 4.96
N GLY A 40 -3.00 12.56 3.82
CA GLY A 40 -3.29 13.14 2.51
C GLY A 40 -4.01 12.23 1.52
N TYR A 41 -3.92 10.90 1.66
CA TYR A 41 -4.34 9.99 0.59
C TYR A 41 -5.83 10.12 0.24
N ARG A 42 -6.72 10.28 1.23
CA ARG A 42 -8.17 10.43 0.99
C ARG A 42 -8.50 11.71 0.22
N GLU A 43 -7.86 12.82 0.59
CA GLU A 43 -8.03 14.07 -0.14
C GLU A 43 -7.42 13.99 -1.54
N ASN A 44 -6.31 13.26 -1.71
CA ASN A 44 -5.76 12.98 -3.03
C ASN A 44 -6.73 12.15 -3.89
N ARG A 45 -7.33 11.06 -3.37
CA ARG A 45 -8.37 10.29 -4.06
C ARG A 45 -9.51 11.21 -4.53
N ARG A 46 -10.02 12.09 -3.66
CA ARG A 46 -11.09 13.04 -4.00
C ARG A 46 -10.68 13.98 -5.16
N LYS A 47 -9.47 14.55 -5.09
CA LYS A 47 -8.94 15.43 -6.15
C LYS A 47 -8.75 14.68 -7.47
N MET A 48 -8.21 13.47 -7.42
CA MET A 48 -7.95 12.66 -8.60
C MET A 48 -9.23 12.17 -9.25
N ASN A 49 -10.21 11.67 -8.49
CA ASN A 49 -11.52 11.31 -9.02
C ASN A 49 -12.23 12.51 -9.67
N LYS A 50 -12.16 13.69 -9.05
CA LYS A 50 -12.69 14.92 -9.68
C LYS A 50 -12.00 15.22 -11.01
N ARG A 51 -10.70 14.97 -11.14
CA ARG A 51 -9.92 15.18 -12.38
C ARG A 51 -10.23 14.14 -13.45
N PHE A 52 -10.37 12.86 -13.07
CA PHE A 52 -10.63 11.78 -14.01
C PHE A 52 -12.07 11.78 -14.54
N ASN A 53 -13.03 12.23 -13.73
CA ASN A 53 -14.44 12.29 -14.11
C ASN A 53 -14.86 13.66 -14.68
N VAL A 54 -13.91 14.52 -15.06
CA VAL A 54 -14.27 15.77 -15.75
C VAL A 54 -14.82 15.42 -17.14
N GLY A 55 -16.12 15.63 -17.33
CA GLY A 55 -16.77 15.56 -18.64
C GLY A 55 -17.18 14.16 -19.09
N ASN A 56 -16.86 13.10 -18.35
CA ASN A 56 -17.31 11.74 -18.63
C ASN A 56 -17.59 11.01 -17.30
N ASP A 57 -18.78 10.44 -17.16
CA ASP A 57 -19.13 9.57 -16.02
C ASP A 57 -18.52 8.18 -16.26
N ILE A 58 -17.20 8.08 -16.08
CA ILE A 58 -16.47 6.84 -16.28
C ILE A 58 -16.73 5.95 -15.06
N PRO A 59 -17.31 4.75 -15.24
CA PRO A 59 -17.67 3.85 -14.12
C PRO A 59 -16.44 3.07 -13.61
N LEU A 60 -15.29 3.75 -13.46
CA LEU A 60 -14.04 3.16 -12.99
C LEU A 60 -13.62 3.77 -11.65
N ASN A 61 -13.08 2.93 -10.79
CA ASN A 61 -12.57 3.32 -9.48
C ASN A 61 -11.07 3.65 -9.55
N PHE A 62 -10.73 4.94 -9.56
CA PHE A 62 -9.34 5.39 -9.64
C PHE A 62 -8.63 5.50 -8.28
N ASN A 63 -9.24 5.06 -7.18
CA ASN A 63 -8.68 5.28 -5.85
C ASN A 63 -7.32 4.58 -5.65
N THR A 64 -7.19 3.30 -6.05
CA THR A 64 -5.92 2.57 -5.92
C THR A 64 -4.81 3.21 -6.75
N LEU A 65 -5.11 3.64 -7.98
CA LEU A 65 -4.16 4.38 -8.81
C LEU A 65 -3.77 5.70 -8.14
N SER A 66 -4.74 6.43 -7.60
CA SER A 66 -4.53 7.70 -6.89
C SER A 66 -3.63 7.52 -5.66
N ASP A 67 -3.75 6.41 -4.93
CA ASP A 67 -2.88 6.11 -3.79
C ASP A 67 -1.44 5.84 -4.23
N ILE A 68 -1.24 5.09 -5.31
CA ILE A 68 0.08 4.77 -5.86
C ILE A 68 0.79 6.05 -6.33
N LEU A 69 0.09 6.89 -7.08
CA LEU A 69 0.60 8.18 -7.54
C LEU A 69 0.93 9.10 -6.36
N PHE A 70 0.10 9.09 -5.31
CA PHE A 70 0.38 9.88 -4.11
C PHE A 70 1.58 9.37 -3.33
N TYR A 71 1.76 8.05 -3.26
CA TYR A 71 2.95 7.46 -2.66
C TYR A 71 4.22 7.90 -3.38
N GLU A 72 4.23 7.87 -4.71
CA GLU A 72 5.35 8.36 -5.54
C GLU A 72 5.60 9.88 -5.34
N GLU A 73 4.53 10.66 -5.16
CA GLU A 73 4.65 12.08 -4.84
C GLU A 73 5.18 12.34 -3.43
N VAL A 74 4.93 11.45 -2.48
CA VAL A 74 5.30 11.61 -1.07
C VAL A 74 6.71 11.07 -0.78
N GLU A 75 7.02 9.84 -1.22
CA GLU A 75 8.30 9.21 -1.00
C GLU A 75 9.33 9.68 -2.02
N LYS A 76 10.40 10.33 -1.55
CA LYS A 76 11.43 10.93 -2.42
C LYS A 76 12.72 10.15 -2.51
N ARG A 77 12.90 9.08 -1.71
CA ARG A 77 14.17 8.37 -1.57
C ARG A 77 14.15 6.95 -2.16
N GLY A 78 13.23 6.71 -3.08
CA GLY A 78 13.15 5.47 -3.83
C GLY A 78 11.77 4.84 -3.77
N PHE A 79 11.71 3.57 -4.13
CA PHE A 79 10.47 2.82 -4.20
C PHE A 79 10.69 1.44 -3.60
N PHE A 80 9.86 1.08 -2.63
CA PHE A 80 9.78 -0.28 -2.12
C PHE A 80 8.36 -0.56 -1.66
N VAL A 81 7.70 -1.47 -2.38
CA VAL A 81 6.31 -1.85 -2.17
C VAL A 81 6.22 -3.37 -2.16
N ARG A 82 5.35 -3.90 -1.30
CA ARG A 82 4.96 -5.31 -1.34
C ARG A 82 3.50 -5.42 -1.75
N LEU A 83 3.21 -6.39 -2.61
CA LEU A 83 1.86 -6.85 -2.88
C LEU A 83 1.69 -8.22 -2.21
N LYS A 84 0.75 -8.29 -1.27
CA LYS A 84 0.55 -9.35 -0.27
C LYS A 84 1.81 -9.51 0.58
N LEU A 85 2.84 -10.20 0.08
CA LEU A 85 4.11 -10.41 0.77
C LEU A 85 5.33 -10.29 -0.16
N SER A 86 5.10 -10.17 -1.47
CA SER A 86 6.17 -10.15 -2.46
C SER A 86 6.52 -8.73 -2.84
N PRO A 87 7.81 -8.36 -2.89
CA PRO A 87 8.24 -7.11 -3.51
C PRO A 87 7.76 -7.05 -4.95
N VAL A 88 7.26 -5.89 -5.37
CA VAL A 88 6.79 -5.66 -6.74
C VAL A 88 7.51 -4.49 -7.38
N SER A 89 7.57 -4.47 -8.71
CA SER A 89 8.00 -3.32 -9.49
C SER A 89 6.88 -2.26 -9.58
N PHE A 90 7.20 -1.07 -10.08
CA PHE A 90 6.17 -0.08 -10.43
C PHE A 90 5.19 -0.62 -11.47
N ASP A 91 5.68 -1.30 -12.51
CA ASP A 91 4.85 -1.85 -13.59
C ASP A 91 3.83 -2.86 -13.06
N ASP A 92 4.25 -3.79 -12.20
CA ASP A 92 3.36 -4.76 -11.57
C ASP A 92 2.33 -4.09 -10.66
N LEU A 93 2.73 -3.02 -9.95
CA LEU A 93 1.86 -2.24 -9.09
C LEU A 93 0.81 -1.45 -9.90
N TYR A 94 1.19 -0.89 -11.04
CA TYR A 94 0.26 -0.23 -11.98
C TYR A 94 -0.69 -1.24 -12.62
N LYS A 95 -0.21 -2.41 -13.07
CA LYS A 95 -1.06 -3.51 -13.55
C LYS A 95 -2.04 -3.98 -12.48
N TYR A 96 -1.61 -4.00 -11.21
CA TYR A 96 -2.50 -4.25 -10.09
C TYR A 96 -3.57 -3.15 -9.95
N ALA A 97 -3.20 -1.87 -10.01
CA ALA A 97 -4.14 -0.76 -9.95
C ALA A 97 -5.20 -0.84 -11.07
N LEU A 98 -4.78 -1.12 -12.30
CA LEU A 98 -5.69 -1.29 -13.45
C LEU A 98 -6.73 -2.38 -13.20
N ARG A 99 -6.32 -3.53 -12.63
CA ARG A 99 -7.26 -4.61 -12.26
C ARG A 99 -8.26 -4.15 -11.20
N LYS A 100 -7.82 -3.34 -10.24
CA LYS A 100 -8.67 -2.80 -9.16
C LYS A 100 -9.67 -1.74 -9.61
N MET A 101 -9.51 -1.15 -10.80
CA MET A 101 -10.43 -0.11 -11.29
C MET A 101 -11.87 -0.60 -11.51
N ASN A 102 -12.07 -1.91 -11.71
CA ASN A 102 -13.40 -2.49 -11.83
C ASN A 102 -14.06 -2.81 -10.47
N GLU A 103 -13.34 -2.65 -9.35
CA GLU A 103 -13.87 -2.90 -8.02
C GLU A 103 -14.59 -1.65 -7.49
N LYS A 104 -15.79 -1.85 -6.92
CA LYS A 104 -16.59 -0.73 -6.37
C LYS A 104 -15.97 -0.13 -5.11
N GLU A 105 -15.40 -1.00 -4.27
CA GLU A 105 -14.83 -0.63 -2.98
C GLU A 105 -13.32 -0.43 -3.07
N THR A 106 -12.77 0.38 -2.17
CA THR A 106 -11.31 0.53 -2.04
C THR A 106 -10.89 0.36 -0.59
N LEU A 107 -9.87 -0.46 -0.38
CA LEU A 107 -9.28 -0.67 0.93
C LEU A 107 -8.61 0.60 1.44
N ASP A 108 -8.87 0.92 2.70
CA ASP A 108 -8.25 2.04 3.40
C ASP A 108 -6.89 1.65 3.99
N TRP A 109 -6.05 2.66 4.21
CA TRP A 109 -4.69 2.48 4.71
C TRP A 109 -4.66 2.56 6.24
N CYS A 110 -3.81 1.74 6.85
CA CYS A 110 -3.44 1.82 8.25
C CYS A 110 -1.91 1.80 8.41
N VAL A 111 -1.41 2.42 9.48
CA VAL A 111 0.01 2.32 9.83
C VAL A 111 0.28 0.93 10.40
N VAL A 112 1.32 0.27 9.91
CA VAL A 112 1.75 -1.02 10.43
C VAL A 112 3.08 -0.83 11.15
N ASP A 113 3.17 -1.30 12.39
CA ASP A 113 4.47 -1.40 13.06
C ASP A 113 5.21 -2.60 12.47
N GLY A 114 6.47 -2.41 12.04
CA GLY A 114 7.30 -3.46 11.43
C GLY A 114 7.52 -4.74 12.27
N LYS A 115 6.98 -4.82 13.50
CA LYS A 115 6.94 -6.03 14.34
C LYS A 115 5.63 -6.84 14.20
N LYS A 116 4.57 -6.29 13.60
CA LYS A 116 3.21 -6.88 13.54
C LYS A 116 2.85 -7.51 12.18
N GLU A 117 3.65 -7.31 11.13
CA GLU A 117 3.39 -7.90 9.80
C GLU A 117 3.36 -9.44 9.86
N ALA A 118 4.24 -10.08 10.63
CA ALA A 118 4.25 -11.55 10.74
C ALA A 118 2.96 -12.13 11.32
N THR A 119 2.24 -11.38 12.18
CA THR A 119 1.05 -11.89 12.88
C THR A 119 -0.19 -11.81 11.99
N ILE A 120 -0.39 -10.73 11.22
CA ILE A 120 -1.60 -10.53 10.40
C ILE A 120 -1.70 -11.57 9.27
N TYR A 121 -0.58 -11.93 8.65
CA TYR A 121 -0.57 -12.96 7.59
C TYR A 121 -0.59 -14.40 8.16
N ALA A 122 -0.02 -14.64 9.35
CA ALA A 122 -0.09 -15.94 10.01
C ALA A 122 -1.52 -16.30 10.48
N THR A 123 -2.31 -15.31 10.91
CA THR A 123 -3.71 -15.55 11.31
C THR A 123 -4.59 -15.88 10.10
N LYS A 124 -4.41 -15.21 8.95
CA LYS A 124 -5.16 -15.52 7.71
C LYS A 124 -4.84 -16.89 7.14
N GLN A 125 -3.63 -17.41 7.33
CA GLN A 125 -3.29 -18.78 6.92
C GLN A 125 -3.97 -19.82 7.82
N LYS A 126 -4.04 -19.61 9.15
CA LYS A 126 -4.73 -20.55 10.07
C LYS A 126 -6.23 -20.63 9.86
N THR A 127 -6.90 -19.56 9.43
CA THR A 127 -8.36 -19.59 9.15
C THR A 127 -8.70 -20.33 7.85
N LYS A 128 -7.72 -20.60 6.96
CA LYS A 128 -7.95 -21.34 5.71
C LYS A 128 -7.71 -22.86 5.83
N ILE A 129 -7.22 -23.35 6.97
CA ILE A 129 -6.91 -24.77 7.21
C ILE A 129 -7.92 -25.42 8.17
N GLY A 130 -9.13 -24.87 8.23
CA GLY A 130 -10.26 -25.46 8.96
C GLY A 130 -11.16 -26.36 8.10
N GLY A 131 -10.68 -26.80 6.94
CA GLY A 131 -11.34 -27.78 6.08
C GLY A 131 -10.53 -29.08 6.10
N GLU A 132 -11.16 -30.11 6.64
CA GLU A 132 -10.71 -31.47 6.91
C GLU A 132 -9.68 -32.08 5.96
N PHE A 133 -8.64 -32.69 6.53
CA PHE A 133 -7.90 -33.79 5.91
C PHE A 133 -8.08 -35.03 6.80
N VAL A 134 -8.79 -36.04 6.28
CA VAL A 134 -8.72 -37.42 6.78
C VAL A 134 -7.54 -38.10 6.08
N GLN A 135 -6.72 -38.80 6.85
CA GLN A 135 -5.69 -39.74 6.39
C GLN A 135 -5.88 -41.07 7.13
N PRO A 136 -5.34 -42.20 6.63
CA PRO A 136 -4.58 -42.40 5.40
C PRO A 136 -5.40 -42.94 4.22
#